data_AF-A0A914YRF6-F1
#
_entry.id   AF-A0A914YRF6-F1
#
_cell.length_a   1.000
_cell.length_b   1.000
_cell.length_c   1.000
_cell.angle_alpha   90.00
_cell.angle_beta   90.00
_cell.angle_gamma   90.00
#
_symmetry.space_group_name_H-M   'P 1'
#
loop_
_entity.id
_entity.type
_entity.pdbx_description
1 polymer ?
#
loop_
_entity_poly.entity_id
_entity_poly.type
_entity_poly.pdbx_seq_one_letter_code
_entity_poly.pdbx_strand_id
1 'polypeptide(L)'
;MGFWCHIGNTPATFFCCPSNRKVPNLCHLPPNSGFGSDKINRYWYDWRSGFCREMVYSGFGGNENNFVVRDKCEKRCAGTPKPSTPLSPERKSSGDIKVDKGLLPDEILSITKSPKVVAPPSIPLSTTVRPRATTLTFRKHPSTPTPPPPSTSTNSKSPFLTLNEKAVNPCNFPPDKGEKLSPTDSPIFRWYFDRVAEKCVQFYFLGSKGNSNNFEHEDSCLETCGGGPNEITSCKFQMEPGFGDYLIARYYFNEKSKSCRKFTYKGYGGNYNRFTSRSTCEKSIETL
;
A
#
# COMPACT_ATOMS: atom_id res chain seq x y z
N MET A 1 2.36 10.15 23.28
CA MET A 1 1.83 9.34 22.15
C MET A 1 3.03 8.65 21.52
N GLY A 2 2.99 7.33 21.32
CA GLY A 2 4.11 6.56 20.78
C GLY A 2 4.18 6.64 19.26
N PHE A 3 5.40 6.63 18.73
CA PHE A 3 5.69 6.46 17.32
C PHE A 3 6.49 5.19 17.14
N TRP A 4 6.27 4.49 16.04
CA TRP A 4 7.08 3.37 15.62
C TRP A 4 7.72 3.70 14.29
N CYS A 5 9.01 3.39 14.15
CA CYS A 5 9.76 3.63 12.94
C CYS A 5 10.12 2.31 12.29
N HIS A 6 9.83 2.17 11.00
CA HIS A 6 10.37 1.09 10.21
C HIS A 6 11.61 1.54 9.44
N ILE A 7 12.51 0.58 9.31
CA ILE A 7 13.67 0.67 8.45
C ILE A 7 13.20 0.23 7.07
N GLY A 8 13.26 1.08 6.04
CA GLY A 8 12.98 0.72 4.65
C GLY A 8 14.18 0.03 3.97
N ASN A 9 14.20 -0.02 2.64
CA ASN A 9 15.31 -0.61 1.87
C ASN A 9 16.56 0.28 1.84
N THR A 10 16.34 1.59 1.85
CA THR A 10 17.40 2.62 1.89
C THR A 10 17.15 3.60 3.05
N PRO A 11 18.17 4.36 3.51
CA PRO A 11 17.97 5.38 4.55
C PRO A 11 16.88 6.42 4.22
N ALA A 12 16.67 6.70 2.93
CA ALA A 12 15.62 7.61 2.46
C ALA A 12 14.18 7.06 2.63
N THR A 13 14.06 5.75 2.89
CA THR A 13 12.77 5.05 3.07
C THR A 13 12.51 4.69 4.54
N PHE A 14 13.24 5.32 5.48
CA PHE A 14 12.99 5.16 6.91
C PHE A 14 11.85 6.09 7.29
N PHE A 15 10.77 5.55 7.82
CA PHE A 15 9.59 6.35 8.14
C PHE A 15 9.02 5.94 9.50
N CYS A 16 8.47 6.92 10.20
CA CYS A 16 7.87 6.73 11.52
C CYS A 16 6.37 6.97 11.45
N CYS A 17 5.60 5.93 11.79
CA CYS A 17 4.15 5.96 11.85
C CYS A 17 3.68 6.12 13.31
N PRO A 18 2.56 6.82 13.56
CA PRO A 18 1.90 6.78 14.86
C PRO A 18 1.48 5.35 15.22
N SER A 19 1.64 4.93 16.47
CA SER A 19 1.30 3.56 16.86
C SER A 19 -0.20 3.28 16.80
N ASN A 20 -0.58 2.07 16.37
CA ASN A 20 -1.97 1.63 16.29
C ASN A 20 -2.56 1.45 17.70
N ARG A 21 -3.42 2.40 18.11
CA ARG A 21 -4.01 2.41 19.46
C ARG A 21 -5.14 1.41 19.68
N LYS A 22 -5.68 0.82 18.61
CA LYS A 22 -6.80 -0.13 18.70
C LYS A 22 -6.33 -1.52 19.13
N VAL A 23 -5.06 -1.86 18.92
CA VAL A 23 -4.46 -3.13 19.33
C VAL A 23 -3.24 -2.82 20.20
N PRO A 24 -3.32 -2.99 21.54
CA PRO A 24 -2.27 -2.55 22.46
C PRO A 24 -0.91 -3.25 22.26
N ASN A 25 -0.94 -4.52 21.83
CA ASN A 25 0.27 -5.30 21.58
C ASN A 25 0.49 -5.46 20.08
N LEU A 26 1.62 -4.93 19.59
CA LEU A 26 2.02 -5.06 18.18
C LEU A 26 2.03 -6.51 17.70
N CYS A 27 2.38 -7.47 18.57
CA CYS A 27 2.45 -8.89 18.20
C CYS A 27 1.07 -9.49 17.89
N HIS A 28 -0.02 -8.76 18.18
CA HIS A 28 -1.39 -9.15 17.85
C HIS A 28 -1.91 -8.52 16.56
N LEU A 29 -1.15 -7.60 15.95
CA LEU A 29 -1.52 -7.01 14.67
C LEU A 29 -1.41 -8.07 13.55
N PRO A 30 -2.30 -8.03 12.55
CA PRO A 30 -2.17 -8.88 11.36
C PRO A 30 -0.91 -8.51 10.55
N PRO A 31 -0.40 -9.42 9.71
CA PRO A 31 0.66 -9.06 8.77
C PRO A 31 0.17 -7.92 7.88
N ASN A 32 1.06 -6.95 7.62
CA ASN A 32 0.76 -5.87 6.70
C ASN A 32 2.00 -5.61 5.83
N SER A 33 1.89 -5.99 4.56
CA SER A 33 2.91 -5.76 3.54
C SER A 33 3.15 -4.28 3.25
N GLY A 34 2.27 -3.38 3.71
CA GLY A 34 2.34 -1.97 3.37
C GLY A 34 2.06 -1.75 1.89
N PHE A 35 2.65 -0.70 1.34
CA PHE A 35 2.50 -0.30 -0.06
C PHE A 35 3.85 0.13 -0.66
N GLY A 36 3.91 0.19 -2.00
CA GLY A 36 5.14 0.46 -2.76
C GLY A 36 5.58 -0.71 -3.64
N SER A 37 6.69 -0.53 -4.35
CA SER A 37 7.22 -1.48 -5.35
C SER A 37 8.39 -2.32 -4.84
N ASP A 38 8.90 -2.05 -3.64
CA ASP A 38 10.02 -2.80 -3.11
C ASP A 38 9.60 -4.24 -2.76
N LYS A 39 10.55 -5.17 -2.81
CA LYS A 39 10.35 -6.56 -2.39
C LYS A 39 11.30 -6.86 -1.25
N ILE A 40 10.95 -6.40 -0.06
CA ILE A 40 11.80 -6.50 1.13
C ILE A 40 11.33 -7.66 1.98
N ASN A 41 12.17 -8.68 2.18
CA ASN A 41 11.81 -9.77 3.09
C ASN A 41 11.75 -9.25 4.54
N ARG A 42 10.65 -9.55 5.23
CA ARG A 42 10.38 -9.16 6.62
C ARG A 42 9.77 -10.31 7.38
N TYR A 43 9.76 -10.18 8.70
CA TYR A 43 9.14 -11.11 9.61
C TYR A 43 7.99 -10.44 10.34
N TRP A 44 6.93 -11.19 10.58
CA TRP A 44 5.80 -10.80 11.42
C TRP A 44 5.47 -11.94 12.37
N TYR A 45 4.93 -11.62 13.54
CA TYR A 45 4.55 -12.61 14.54
C TYR A 45 3.12 -13.09 14.32
N ASP A 46 2.96 -14.38 14.02
CA ASP A 46 1.67 -15.05 14.01
C ASP A 46 1.35 -15.55 15.41
N TRP A 47 0.59 -14.76 16.17
CA TRP A 47 0.18 -15.11 17.54
C TRP A 47 -0.70 -16.36 17.60
N ARG A 48 -1.35 -16.76 16.49
CA ARG A 48 -2.19 -17.97 16.46
C ARG A 48 -1.32 -19.21 16.52
N SER A 49 -0.27 -19.25 15.70
CA SER A 49 0.71 -20.34 15.70
C SER A 49 1.80 -20.18 16.75
N GLY A 50 2.02 -18.97 17.25
CA GLY A 50 3.08 -18.63 18.20
C GLY A 50 4.48 -18.44 17.57
N PHE A 51 4.55 -18.26 16.24
CA PHE A 51 5.82 -18.24 15.49
C PHE A 51 5.97 -16.99 14.62
N CYS A 52 7.20 -16.56 14.41
CA CYS A 52 7.52 -15.54 13.42
C CYS A 52 7.53 -16.15 12.01
N ARG A 53 6.80 -15.52 11.09
CA ARG A 53 6.68 -15.92 9.67
C ARG A 53 7.22 -14.84 8.77
N GLU A 54 7.65 -15.22 7.58
CA GLU A 54 8.09 -14.28 6.55
C GLU A 54 6.90 -13.58 5.89
N MET A 55 7.14 -12.35 5.42
CA MET A 55 6.27 -11.60 4.54
C MET A 55 7.11 -10.72 3.62
N VAL A 56 6.57 -10.41 2.44
CA VAL A 56 7.14 -9.40 1.55
C VAL A 56 6.57 -8.04 1.96
N TYR A 57 7.46 -7.11 2.31
CA TYR A 57 7.13 -5.73 2.62
C TYR A 57 7.48 -4.83 1.45
N SER A 58 6.53 -3.94 1.13
CA SER A 58 6.52 -3.13 -0.08
C SER A 58 7.28 -1.80 0.03
N GLY A 59 7.84 -1.50 1.21
CA GLY A 59 8.73 -0.36 1.44
C GLY A 59 8.13 0.78 2.27
N PHE A 60 6.81 0.97 2.21
CA PHE A 60 6.11 2.04 2.91
C PHE A 60 4.90 1.56 3.70
N GLY A 61 4.55 2.29 4.78
CA GLY A 61 3.39 2.00 5.61
C GLY A 61 3.53 0.70 6.39
N GLY A 62 2.48 -0.12 6.38
CA GLY A 62 2.42 -1.35 7.17
C GLY A 62 1.99 -1.11 8.61
N ASN A 63 2.44 -1.96 9.52
CA ASN A 63 2.19 -1.82 10.96
C ASN A 63 3.39 -2.33 11.77
N GLU A 64 3.31 -2.21 13.09
CA GLU A 64 4.41 -2.49 14.01
C GLU A 64 4.79 -3.97 14.12
N ASN A 65 3.97 -4.89 13.59
CA ASN A 65 4.28 -6.32 13.48
C ASN A 65 5.11 -6.60 12.22
N ASN A 66 6.23 -5.89 12.09
CA ASN A 66 7.13 -5.95 10.94
C ASN A 66 8.58 -5.82 11.41
N PHE A 67 9.36 -6.89 11.23
CA PHE A 67 10.72 -7.02 11.72
C PHE A 67 11.69 -7.33 10.57
N VAL A 68 12.85 -6.70 10.58
CA VAL A 68 13.90 -6.92 9.57
C VAL A 68 14.45 -8.35 9.65
N VAL A 69 14.58 -8.90 10.86
CA VAL A 69 15.24 -10.18 11.13
C VAL A 69 14.38 -11.01 12.07
N ARG A 70 14.30 -12.32 11.82
CA ARG A 70 13.55 -13.30 12.61
C ARG A 70 13.82 -13.19 14.10
N ASP A 71 15.08 -13.16 14.50
CA ASP A 71 15.49 -13.06 15.92
C ASP A 71 14.91 -11.84 16.62
N LYS A 72 14.76 -10.70 15.92
CA LYS A 72 14.14 -9.50 16.51
C LYS A 72 12.64 -9.70 16.71
N CYS A 73 11.97 -10.36 15.77
CA CYS A 73 10.57 -10.74 15.92
C CYS A 73 10.39 -11.68 17.12
N GLU A 74 11.19 -12.74 17.21
CA GLU A 74 11.09 -13.74 18.27
C GLU A 74 11.40 -13.12 19.64
N LYS A 75 12.50 -12.37 19.76
CA LYS A 75 12.82 -11.67 21.02
C LYS A 75 11.73 -10.69 21.45
N ARG A 76 11.02 -10.07 20.50
CA ARG A 76 9.98 -9.08 20.81
C ARG A 76 8.64 -9.70 21.17
N CYS A 77 8.30 -10.84 20.56
CA CYS A 77 6.94 -11.39 20.55
C CYS A 77 6.80 -12.82 21.06
N ALA A 78 7.88 -13.60 21.16
CA ALA A 78 7.80 -14.96 21.69
C ALA A 78 7.30 -14.94 23.15
N GLY A 79 6.38 -15.84 23.47
CA GLY A 79 5.75 -15.92 24.79
C GLY A 79 4.66 -14.88 25.03
N THR A 80 4.28 -14.06 24.03
CA THR A 80 3.14 -13.17 24.18
C THR A 80 1.83 -13.97 24.34
N PRO A 81 0.99 -13.67 25.34
CA PRO A 81 -0.29 -14.33 25.50
C PRO A 81 -1.18 -14.11 24.29
N LYS A 82 -2.03 -15.10 23.96
CA LYS A 82 -3.05 -14.92 22.93
C LYS A 82 -4.01 -13.79 23.34
N PRO A 83 -4.52 -12.97 22.40
CA PRO A 83 -5.52 -11.95 22.71
C PRO A 83 -6.75 -12.60 23.34
N SER A 84 -7.23 -12.03 24.45
CA SER A 84 -8.40 -12.51 25.19
C SER A 84 -9.74 -12.11 24.56
N THR A 85 -9.72 -11.31 23.48
CA THR A 85 -10.92 -10.81 22.79
C THR A 85 -10.79 -11.02 21.27
N PRO A 86 -11.84 -11.47 20.56
CA PRO A 86 -11.79 -11.58 19.10
C PRO A 86 -11.70 -10.19 18.45
N LEU A 87 -10.56 -9.90 17.82
CA LEU A 87 -10.38 -8.74 16.95
C LEU A 87 -11.02 -9.08 15.59
N SER A 88 -12.28 -8.66 15.35
CA SER A 88 -13.07 -8.94 14.12
C SER A 88 -12.98 -7.81 13.07
N PRO A 89 -13.38 -8.01 11.78
CA PRO A 89 -14.01 -9.21 11.19
C PRO A 89 -13.24 -9.87 10.04
N GLU A 90 -13.20 -11.21 10.09
CA GLU A 90 -12.73 -12.09 9.02
C GLU A 90 -13.86 -12.42 8.03
N ARG A 91 -13.48 -12.53 6.74
CA ARG A 91 -14.24 -13.25 5.71
C ARG A 91 -14.21 -14.74 6.05
N LYS A 92 -15.38 -15.36 6.24
CA LYS A 92 -15.51 -16.81 6.40
C LYS A 92 -15.22 -17.50 5.07
N SER A 93 -14.18 -18.33 5.04
CA SER A 93 -14.05 -19.41 4.08
C SER A 93 -15.23 -20.36 4.27
N SER A 94 -15.94 -20.67 3.18
CA SER A 94 -17.04 -21.62 3.12
C SER A 94 -16.69 -22.94 3.82
N GLY A 95 -17.51 -23.29 4.81
CA GLY A 95 -17.53 -24.61 5.44
C GLY A 95 -18.76 -25.38 4.96
N ASP A 96 -18.51 -26.59 4.47
CA ASP A 96 -19.22 -27.82 4.81
C ASP A 96 -20.75 -27.76 4.95
N ILE A 97 -21.43 -28.03 3.83
CA ILE A 97 -22.81 -28.54 3.87
C ILE A 97 -22.73 -30.00 4.32
N LYS A 98 -23.20 -30.30 5.53
CA LYS A 98 -23.51 -31.67 5.96
C LYS A 98 -24.80 -32.11 5.26
N VAL A 99 -24.75 -33.20 4.49
CA VAL A 99 -25.93 -33.90 3.97
C VAL A 99 -26.02 -35.26 4.66
N ASP A 100 -27.16 -35.48 5.31
CA ASP A 100 -27.51 -36.74 5.97
C ASP A 100 -27.66 -37.90 4.98
N LYS A 101 -27.29 -39.09 5.44
CA LYS A 101 -27.39 -40.36 4.71
C LYS A 101 -28.85 -40.80 4.58
N GLY A 102 -29.25 -41.17 3.35
CA GLY A 102 -30.50 -41.89 3.10
C GLY A 102 -30.59 -42.45 1.67
N LEU A 103 -30.29 -43.75 1.55
CA LEU A 103 -30.78 -44.75 0.58
C LEU A 103 -30.64 -44.55 -0.95
N LEU A 104 -29.82 -45.41 -1.56
CA LEU A 104 -29.75 -45.74 -2.99
C LEU A 104 -30.98 -46.59 -3.44
N PRO A 105 -31.38 -46.64 -4.73
CA PRO A 105 -30.64 -47.49 -5.70
C PRO A 105 -30.48 -46.96 -7.15
N ASP A 106 -29.36 -47.42 -7.72
CA ASP A 106 -29.09 -47.82 -9.11
C ASP A 106 -29.36 -46.87 -10.29
N GLU A 107 -28.32 -46.16 -10.72
CA GLU A 107 -27.82 -46.17 -12.11
C GLU A 107 -26.43 -45.50 -12.17
N ILE A 108 -25.36 -46.32 -12.24
CA ILE A 108 -23.99 -45.86 -12.53
C ILE A 108 -23.57 -46.42 -13.87
N LEU A 109 -23.43 -45.54 -14.87
CA LEU A 109 -22.43 -45.72 -15.90
C LEU A 109 -21.88 -44.36 -16.37
N SER A 110 -20.55 -44.22 -16.21
CA SER A 110 -19.65 -43.46 -17.08
C SER A 110 -19.51 -41.94 -16.91
N ILE A 111 -18.42 -41.55 -16.23
CA ILE A 111 -17.25 -40.76 -16.72
C ILE A 111 -16.78 -39.75 -15.66
N THR A 112 -15.82 -40.18 -14.84
CA THR A 112 -14.85 -39.29 -14.17
C THR A 112 -13.45 -39.84 -14.41
N LYS A 113 -12.68 -39.19 -15.30
CA LYS A 113 -11.21 -39.23 -15.27
C LYS A 113 -10.68 -37.85 -15.65
N SER A 114 -10.30 -37.08 -14.64
CA SER A 114 -9.34 -35.97 -14.77
C SER A 114 -7.92 -36.46 -14.44
N PRO A 115 -6.88 -35.80 -14.95
CA PRO A 115 -5.54 -36.37 -15.08
C PRO A 115 -4.74 -36.37 -13.78
N LYS A 116 -3.88 -37.38 -13.65
CA LYS A 116 -2.83 -37.48 -12.61
C LYS A 116 -1.79 -36.37 -12.79
N VAL A 117 -1.59 -35.57 -11.76
CA VAL A 117 -0.44 -34.66 -11.63
C VAL A 117 0.81 -35.51 -11.38
N VAL A 118 1.77 -35.46 -12.30
CA VAL A 118 3.08 -36.11 -12.18
C VAL A 118 4.01 -35.19 -11.38
N ALA A 119 4.69 -35.76 -10.38
CA ALA A 119 5.67 -35.07 -9.56
C ALA A 119 6.93 -34.68 -10.36
N PRO A 120 7.62 -33.57 -10.02
CA PRO A 120 8.85 -33.16 -10.68
C PRO A 120 10.05 -34.06 -10.31
N PRO A 121 11.07 -34.19 -11.19
CA PRO A 121 12.19 -35.10 -10.97
C PRO A 121 13.25 -34.54 -10.00
N SER A 122 13.83 -35.45 -9.22
CA SER A 122 14.95 -35.24 -8.31
C SER A 122 16.26 -34.97 -9.09
N ILE A 123 16.97 -33.90 -8.75
CA ILE A 123 18.31 -33.58 -9.29
C ILE A 123 19.39 -34.28 -8.45
N PRO A 124 20.44 -34.89 -9.05
CA PRO A 124 21.50 -35.55 -8.29
C PRO A 124 22.52 -34.56 -7.69
N LEU A 125 23.04 -34.94 -6.53
CA LEU A 125 24.07 -34.26 -5.75
C LEU A 125 25.44 -34.44 -6.44
N SER A 126 26.08 -33.34 -6.84
CA SER A 126 27.44 -33.34 -7.42
C SER A 126 28.49 -32.85 -6.44
N THR A 127 29.65 -33.48 -6.55
CA THR A 127 30.82 -33.55 -5.67
C THR A 127 31.56 -32.24 -5.38
N THR A 128 32.08 -32.18 -4.16
CA THR A 128 33.05 -31.23 -3.57
C THR A 128 34.22 -30.87 -4.49
N VAL A 129 34.40 -29.56 -4.74
CA VAL A 129 35.70 -28.97 -5.14
C VAL A 129 36.02 -27.80 -4.21
N ARG A 130 37.16 -27.88 -3.53
CA ARG A 130 37.74 -26.86 -2.65
C ARG A 130 38.23 -25.64 -3.46
N PRO A 131 37.98 -24.40 -3.03
CA PRO A 131 38.84 -23.28 -3.38
C PRO A 131 39.90 -23.02 -2.30
N ARG A 132 41.09 -22.67 -2.79
CA ARG A 132 42.34 -22.39 -2.08
C ARG A 132 42.27 -21.01 -1.40
N ALA A 133 42.74 -20.93 -0.16
CA ALA A 133 42.88 -19.67 0.56
C ALA A 133 43.85 -18.73 -0.17
N THR A 134 43.38 -17.53 -0.51
CA THR A 134 44.24 -16.44 -0.99
C THR A 134 44.09 -15.27 -0.03
N THR A 135 45.20 -14.91 0.61
CA THR A 135 45.31 -13.83 1.59
C THR A 135 45.04 -12.47 0.92
N LEU A 136 44.01 -11.75 1.35
CA LEU A 136 43.74 -10.38 0.92
C LEU A 136 44.48 -9.39 1.82
N THR A 137 45.43 -8.66 1.22
CA THR A 137 46.10 -7.50 1.82
C THR A 137 45.20 -6.26 1.70
N PHE A 138 44.93 -5.61 2.82
CA PHE A 138 44.20 -4.34 2.87
C PHE A 138 45.08 -3.21 2.30
N ARG A 139 44.68 -2.62 1.16
CA ARG A 139 45.14 -1.29 0.75
C ARG A 139 44.17 -0.23 1.23
N LYS A 140 44.67 0.69 2.06
CA LYS A 140 44.06 2.00 2.38
C LYS A 140 44.38 2.98 1.25
N HIS A 141 43.39 3.76 0.78
CA HIS A 141 43.53 5.17 0.37
C HIS A 141 42.15 5.78 -0.04
N PRO A 142 41.99 7.11 -0.15
CA PRO A 142 40.85 7.87 0.37
C PRO A 142 40.17 8.72 -0.74
N SER A 143 39.38 9.71 -0.31
CA SER A 143 38.86 10.91 -1.01
C SER A 143 37.45 10.86 -1.61
N THR A 144 36.59 11.63 -0.93
CA THR A 144 35.47 12.49 -1.34
C THR A 144 34.99 12.45 -2.81
N PRO A 145 33.67 12.33 -3.06
CA PRO A 145 33.08 12.57 -4.38
C PRO A 145 32.73 14.06 -4.61
N THR A 146 33.20 14.60 -5.72
CA THR A 146 32.86 15.90 -6.32
C THR A 146 31.42 15.89 -6.90
N PRO A 147 30.68 17.02 -6.89
CA PRO A 147 29.34 17.09 -7.48
C PRO A 147 29.37 17.16 -9.03
N PRO A 148 28.29 16.73 -9.72
CA PRO A 148 28.23 16.72 -11.18
C PRO A 148 28.05 18.14 -11.76
N PRO A 149 28.48 18.38 -13.02
CA PRO A 149 28.35 19.67 -13.68
C PRO A 149 26.91 19.99 -14.10
N PRO A 150 26.56 21.28 -14.30
CA PRO A 150 25.22 21.69 -14.71
C PRO A 150 24.95 21.29 -16.17
N SER A 151 23.82 20.63 -16.40
CA SER A 151 23.32 20.29 -17.72
C SER A 151 22.82 21.53 -18.45
N THR A 152 23.32 21.72 -19.67
CA THR A 152 22.95 22.80 -20.59
C THR A 152 21.57 22.54 -21.21
N SER A 153 20.71 23.55 -21.13
CA SER A 153 19.40 23.63 -21.78
C SER A 153 19.54 23.60 -23.31
N THR A 154 18.96 22.60 -23.95
CA THR A 154 18.66 22.64 -25.39
C THR A 154 17.15 22.73 -25.59
N ASN A 155 16.71 23.88 -26.08
CA ASN A 155 15.33 24.17 -26.47
C ASN A 155 14.96 23.29 -27.67
N SER A 156 13.91 22.47 -27.52
CA SER A 156 13.13 21.98 -28.64
C SER A 156 11.65 22.17 -28.33
N LYS A 157 11.05 23.18 -28.98
CA LYS A 157 9.62 23.49 -28.89
C LYS A 157 8.85 22.43 -29.67
N SER A 158 7.94 21.73 -29.00
CA SER A 158 6.86 20.97 -29.65
C SER A 158 5.54 21.73 -29.50
N PRO A 159 4.73 21.89 -30.57
CA PRO A 159 3.46 22.63 -30.51
C PRO A 159 2.31 21.73 -30.02
N PHE A 160 1.30 22.35 -29.39
CA PHE A 160 0.14 21.77 -28.64
C PHE A 160 0.51 21.42 -27.20
N LEU A 161 0.25 22.26 -26.17
CA LEU A 161 -1.06 22.74 -25.74
C LEU A 161 -0.92 24.11 -25.03
N THR A 162 -1.58 25.16 -25.54
CA THR A 162 -1.72 26.42 -24.79
C THR A 162 -3.00 26.39 -23.96
N LEU A 163 -2.91 25.90 -22.72
CA LEU A 163 -3.86 26.18 -21.64
C LEU A 163 -3.06 26.24 -20.33
N ASN A 164 -2.84 27.46 -19.83
CA ASN A 164 -2.35 27.83 -18.50
C ASN A 164 -1.87 26.68 -17.60
N GLU A 165 -0.55 26.53 -17.44
CA GLU A 165 0.14 25.69 -16.46
C GLU A 165 -0.15 26.14 -15.01
N LYS A 166 -1.41 26.05 -14.59
CA LYS A 166 -1.79 26.03 -13.19
C LYS A 166 -2.00 24.57 -12.83
N ALA A 167 -1.21 24.15 -11.85
CA ALA A 167 -1.15 22.80 -11.34
C ALA A 167 -2.51 22.07 -11.31
N VAL A 168 -2.52 20.93 -11.98
CA VAL A 168 -3.72 20.24 -12.41
C VAL A 168 -4.27 19.41 -11.24
N ASN A 169 -5.59 19.39 -11.07
CA ASN A 169 -6.23 18.48 -10.13
C ASN A 169 -6.52 17.15 -10.84
N PRO A 170 -5.72 16.08 -10.60
CA PRO A 170 -5.87 14.80 -11.29
C PRO A 170 -7.26 14.20 -11.05
N CYS A 171 -7.81 14.40 -9.85
CA CYS A 171 -9.07 13.82 -9.40
C CYS A 171 -10.30 14.33 -10.19
N ASN A 172 -10.12 15.34 -11.04
CA ASN A 172 -11.20 15.89 -11.86
C ASN A 172 -11.34 15.21 -13.23
N PHE A 173 -10.34 14.43 -13.65
CA PHE A 173 -10.38 13.77 -14.94
C PHE A 173 -11.23 12.49 -14.93
N PRO A 174 -11.86 12.11 -16.05
CA PRO A 174 -12.46 10.78 -16.19
C PRO A 174 -11.37 9.69 -16.21
N PRO A 175 -11.72 8.41 -15.98
CA PRO A 175 -10.77 7.32 -16.21
C PRO A 175 -10.39 7.26 -17.69
N ASP A 176 -9.10 7.29 -17.96
CA ASP A 176 -8.56 7.22 -19.33
C ASP A 176 -7.75 5.95 -19.50
N LYS A 177 -8.29 5.07 -20.35
CA LYS A 177 -7.70 3.77 -20.69
C LYS A 177 -6.41 3.94 -21.48
N GLY A 178 -6.21 5.09 -22.12
CA GLY A 178 -5.05 5.38 -22.94
C GLY A 178 -4.94 4.44 -24.14
N GLU A 179 -3.71 4.09 -24.50
CA GLU A 179 -3.38 3.26 -25.65
C GLU A 179 -2.52 2.05 -25.25
N LYS A 180 -2.62 0.98 -26.05
CA LYS A 180 -1.74 -0.19 -25.92
C LYS A 180 -0.32 0.16 -26.38
N LEU A 181 0.68 -0.32 -25.65
CA LEU A 181 2.09 -0.26 -26.09
C LEU A 181 2.37 -1.33 -27.14
N SER A 182 1.84 -2.54 -26.95
CA SER A 182 1.92 -3.67 -27.89
C SER A 182 0.55 -4.35 -28.08
N PRO A 183 0.27 -4.95 -29.26
CA PRO A 183 -0.91 -5.79 -29.46
C PRO A 183 -1.05 -6.94 -28.45
N THR A 184 0.09 -7.43 -27.93
CA THR A 184 0.16 -8.56 -26.98
C THR A 184 -0.04 -8.15 -25.52
N ASP A 185 -0.05 -6.85 -25.21
CA ASP A 185 -0.14 -6.40 -23.83
C ASP A 185 -1.52 -6.63 -23.24
N SER A 186 -1.52 -7.17 -22.03
CA SER A 186 -2.72 -7.35 -21.24
C SER A 186 -3.08 -6.05 -20.51
N PRO A 187 -4.38 -5.72 -20.40
CA PRO A 187 -4.82 -4.56 -19.64
C PRO A 187 -4.42 -4.65 -18.17
N ILE A 188 -4.00 -3.52 -17.60
CA ILE A 188 -3.53 -3.40 -16.21
C ILE A 188 -4.65 -2.80 -15.37
N PHE A 189 -5.01 -3.43 -14.25
CA PHE A 189 -5.97 -2.85 -13.31
C PHE A 189 -5.35 -1.67 -12.55
N ARG A 190 -6.08 -0.55 -12.52
CA ARG A 190 -5.73 0.71 -11.88
C ARG A 190 -6.94 1.28 -11.17
N TRP A 191 -6.72 2.29 -10.36
CA TRP A 191 -7.74 3.01 -9.62
C TRP A 191 -7.87 4.42 -10.17
N TYR A 192 -9.08 4.93 -10.26
CA TYR A 192 -9.36 6.33 -10.51
C TYR A 192 -10.32 6.84 -9.44
N PHE A 193 -10.27 8.14 -9.17
CA PHE A 193 -11.24 8.78 -8.30
C PHE A 193 -12.49 9.14 -9.08
N ASP A 194 -13.60 8.51 -8.71
CA ASP A 194 -14.92 8.86 -9.18
C ASP A 194 -15.49 9.98 -8.31
N ARG A 195 -15.64 11.17 -8.89
CA ARG A 195 -16.14 12.34 -8.15
C ARG A 195 -17.63 12.28 -7.84
N VAL A 196 -18.41 11.52 -8.61
CA VAL A 196 -19.85 11.37 -8.38
C VAL A 196 -20.07 10.41 -7.22
N ALA A 197 -19.35 9.29 -7.21
CA ALA A 197 -19.39 8.34 -6.10
C ALA A 197 -18.59 8.80 -4.87
N GLU A 198 -17.73 9.82 -5.02
CA GLU A 198 -16.71 10.25 -4.06
C GLU A 198 -15.82 9.08 -3.56
N LYS A 199 -15.46 8.17 -4.47
CA LYS A 199 -14.74 6.93 -4.15
C LYS A 199 -13.67 6.61 -5.19
N CYS A 200 -12.67 5.85 -4.77
CA CYS A 200 -11.72 5.25 -5.69
C CYS A 200 -12.32 3.96 -6.26
N VAL A 201 -12.34 3.86 -7.59
CA VAL A 201 -12.96 2.76 -8.33
C VAL A 201 -11.93 2.16 -9.28
N GLN A 202 -11.96 0.84 -9.45
CA GLN A 202 -11.06 0.16 -10.38
C GLN A 202 -11.48 0.36 -11.85
N PHE A 203 -10.49 0.51 -12.72
CA PHE A 203 -10.63 0.48 -14.17
C PHE A 203 -9.44 -0.23 -14.81
N TYR A 204 -9.53 -0.54 -16.10
CA TYR A 204 -8.40 -1.10 -16.84
C TYR A 204 -7.68 -0.04 -17.66
N PHE A 205 -6.37 0.01 -17.53
CA PHE A 205 -5.46 0.88 -18.27
C PHE A 205 -4.68 0.06 -19.30
N LEU A 206 -4.57 0.56 -20.53
CA LEU A 206 -3.98 -0.16 -21.66
C LEU A 206 -2.45 -0.07 -21.71
N GLY A 207 -1.83 0.76 -20.86
CA GLY A 207 -0.38 0.76 -20.65
C GLY A 207 0.32 2.08 -20.99
N SER A 208 -0.30 2.97 -21.79
CA SER A 208 0.28 4.27 -22.15
C SER A 208 -0.76 5.37 -22.36
N LYS A 209 -0.33 6.64 -22.41
CA LYS A 209 -1.13 7.83 -22.80
C LYS A 209 -2.45 8.05 -22.04
N GLY A 210 -2.58 7.53 -20.82
CA GLY A 210 -3.69 7.90 -19.94
C GLY A 210 -3.48 9.26 -19.29
N ASN A 211 -4.43 9.68 -18.45
CA ASN A 211 -4.32 10.88 -17.63
C ASN A 211 -3.91 10.57 -16.18
N SER A 212 -3.72 11.62 -15.38
CA SER A 212 -3.24 11.52 -13.99
C SER A 212 -4.27 10.98 -12.98
N ASN A 213 -5.54 10.79 -13.35
CA ASN A 213 -6.51 10.05 -12.53
C ASN A 213 -6.33 8.53 -12.71
N ASN A 214 -5.11 8.06 -12.47
CA ASN A 214 -4.68 6.70 -12.70
C ASN A 214 -3.67 6.34 -11.62
N PHE A 215 -4.15 5.62 -10.62
CA PHE A 215 -3.39 5.22 -9.45
C PHE A 215 -3.20 3.70 -9.47
N GLU A 216 -2.03 3.24 -9.02
CA GLU A 216 -1.74 1.82 -8.94
C GLU A 216 -2.55 1.13 -7.83
N HIS A 217 -2.82 1.86 -6.74
CA HIS A 217 -3.47 1.35 -5.54
C HIS A 217 -4.64 2.25 -5.12
N GLU A 218 -5.63 1.63 -4.46
CA GLU A 218 -6.78 2.33 -3.89
C GLU A 218 -6.34 3.39 -2.88
N ASP A 219 -5.41 3.04 -1.98
CA ASP A 219 -4.90 3.94 -0.95
C ASP A 219 -4.21 5.17 -1.54
N SER A 220 -3.39 5.02 -2.59
CA SER A 220 -2.76 6.15 -3.27
C SER A 220 -3.80 7.07 -3.92
N CYS A 221 -4.88 6.49 -4.46
CA CYS A 221 -6.03 7.25 -4.94
C CYS A 221 -6.75 7.96 -3.78
N LEU A 222 -6.99 7.32 -2.64
CA LEU A 222 -7.68 7.92 -1.49
C LEU A 222 -6.84 9.01 -0.81
N GLU A 223 -5.54 8.83 -0.69
CA GLU A 223 -4.62 9.83 -0.15
C GLU A 223 -4.57 11.07 -1.03
N THR A 224 -4.49 10.89 -2.34
CA THR A 224 -4.44 12.01 -3.31
C THR A 224 -5.81 12.65 -3.46
N CYS A 225 -6.82 11.84 -3.75
CA CYS A 225 -8.13 12.26 -4.23
C CYS A 225 -9.26 12.21 -3.20
N GLY A 226 -9.13 11.39 -2.16
CA GLY A 226 -10.13 11.22 -1.11
C GLY A 226 -10.07 12.26 0.02
N GLY A 227 -11.04 12.13 0.92
CA GLY A 227 -11.06 12.83 2.20
C GLY A 227 -10.43 11.98 3.31
N GLY A 228 -10.05 12.62 4.41
CA GLY A 228 -9.86 11.94 5.67
C GLY A 228 -11.16 11.27 6.13
N PRO A 229 -11.09 10.31 7.07
CA PRO A 229 -12.26 9.68 7.64
C PRO A 229 -13.20 10.73 8.22
N ASN A 230 -14.50 10.53 8.00
CA ASN A 230 -15.56 11.37 8.53
C ASN A 230 -15.79 11.02 10.01
N GLU A 231 -14.78 11.27 10.84
CA GLU A 231 -14.82 11.08 12.29
C GLU A 231 -14.81 12.45 12.99
N ILE A 232 -15.49 12.55 14.15
CA ILE A 232 -15.51 13.73 15.01
C ILE A 232 -14.09 14.27 15.30
N THR A 233 -13.13 13.35 15.44
CA THR A 233 -11.72 13.65 15.72
C THR A 233 -11.03 14.34 14.55
N SER A 234 -11.47 14.12 13.30
CA SER A 234 -10.92 14.77 12.11
C SER A 234 -11.04 16.28 12.17
N CYS A 235 -12.17 16.80 12.68
CA CYS A 235 -12.43 18.24 12.81
C CYS A 235 -11.52 18.95 13.82
N LYS A 236 -10.84 18.20 14.71
CA LYS A 236 -9.96 18.76 15.75
C LYS A 236 -8.56 19.06 15.24
N PHE A 237 -8.16 18.48 14.11
CA PHE A 237 -6.84 18.76 13.53
C PHE A 237 -6.83 20.13 12.86
N GLN A 238 -5.67 20.76 12.80
CA GLN A 238 -5.49 21.98 12.02
C GLN A 238 -5.54 21.65 10.53
N MET A 239 -5.80 22.65 9.70
CA MET A 239 -5.69 22.48 8.25
C MET A 239 -4.22 22.29 7.86
N GLU A 240 -3.92 21.20 7.18
CA GLU A 240 -2.59 20.93 6.63
C GLU A 240 -2.67 20.75 5.10
N PRO A 241 -2.08 21.66 4.31
CA PRO A 241 -2.07 21.58 2.84
C PRO A 241 -1.37 20.34 2.29
N GLY A 242 -0.53 19.68 3.08
CA GLY A 242 0.36 18.62 2.59
C GLY A 242 1.47 19.18 1.69
N PHE A 243 2.07 18.28 0.90
CA PHE A 243 3.15 18.60 -0.04
C PHE A 243 2.89 18.02 -1.44
N GLY A 244 3.68 18.46 -2.41
CA GLY A 244 3.51 18.15 -3.83
C GLY A 244 3.01 19.33 -4.67
N ASP A 245 2.77 19.05 -5.94
CA ASP A 245 2.50 20.08 -6.94
C ASP A 245 1.07 20.08 -7.45
N TYR A 246 0.16 19.29 -6.88
CA TYR A 246 -1.25 19.33 -7.29
C TYR A 246 -2.00 20.51 -6.66
N LEU A 247 -3.07 20.98 -7.31
CA LEU A 247 -4.01 21.97 -6.74
C LEU A 247 -5.37 21.32 -6.52
N ILE A 248 -5.46 20.50 -5.48
CA ILE A 248 -6.66 19.72 -5.22
C ILE A 248 -7.54 20.45 -4.23
N ALA A 249 -8.67 20.98 -4.70
CA ALA A 249 -9.62 21.67 -3.83
C ALA A 249 -10.27 20.69 -2.85
N ARG A 250 -10.18 21.00 -1.56
CA ARG A 250 -10.76 20.24 -0.44
C ARG A 250 -11.42 21.17 0.54
N TYR A 251 -12.20 20.61 1.46
CA TYR A 251 -12.77 21.33 2.60
C TYR A 251 -12.06 20.94 3.89
N TYR A 252 -11.97 21.85 4.84
CA TYR A 252 -11.55 21.58 6.21
C TYR A 252 -12.48 22.33 7.17
N PHE A 253 -12.61 21.82 8.38
CA PHE A 253 -13.31 22.53 9.44
C PHE A 253 -12.40 23.56 10.09
N ASN A 254 -12.79 24.83 10.03
CA ASN A 254 -12.09 25.92 10.69
C ASN A 254 -12.69 26.13 12.08
N GLU A 255 -11.96 25.70 13.11
CA GLU A 255 -12.45 25.75 14.49
C GLU A 255 -12.75 27.17 14.99
N LYS A 256 -11.95 28.18 14.60
CA LYS A 256 -12.12 29.57 15.05
C LYS A 256 -13.42 30.18 14.56
N SER A 257 -13.77 29.90 13.30
CA SER A 257 -15.01 30.40 12.68
C SER A 257 -16.17 29.41 12.76
N LYS A 258 -15.94 28.24 13.35
CA LYS A 258 -16.90 27.11 13.41
C LYS A 258 -17.57 26.84 12.05
N SER A 259 -16.78 26.85 10.98
CA SER A 259 -17.29 26.72 9.61
C SER A 259 -16.38 25.87 8.72
N CYS A 260 -16.98 25.14 7.78
CA CYS A 260 -16.25 24.41 6.75
C CYS A 260 -15.77 25.37 5.65
N ARG A 261 -14.46 25.38 5.40
CA ARG A 261 -13.81 26.27 4.42
C ARG A 261 -13.03 25.48 3.39
N LYS A 262 -12.90 26.03 2.18
CA LYS A 262 -12.06 25.43 1.13
C LYS A 262 -10.58 25.68 1.41
N PHE A 263 -9.75 24.71 1.05
CA PHE A 263 -8.30 24.86 0.94
C PHE A 263 -7.75 24.07 -0.24
N THR A 264 -6.48 24.32 -0.56
CA THR A 264 -5.77 23.60 -1.61
C THR A 264 -4.88 22.54 -0.99
N TYR A 265 -5.24 21.28 -1.19
CA TYR A 265 -4.42 20.13 -0.84
C TYR A 265 -3.44 19.82 -1.98
N LYS A 266 -2.19 19.56 -1.62
CA LYS A 266 -1.07 19.38 -2.55
C LYS A 266 -0.92 17.95 -3.10
N GLY A 267 -1.75 17.03 -2.58
CA GLY A 267 -1.87 15.66 -3.06
C GLY A 267 -1.22 14.62 -2.17
N TYR A 268 -0.25 14.99 -1.33
CA TYR A 268 0.43 14.05 -0.44
C TYR A 268 0.49 14.56 1.01
N GLY A 269 0.38 13.62 1.96
CA GLY A 269 0.47 13.88 3.39
C GLY A 269 -0.73 14.65 3.97
N GLY A 270 -0.43 15.61 4.85
CA GLY A 270 -1.44 16.34 5.64
C GLY A 270 -2.11 15.45 6.68
N ASN A 271 -3.33 15.83 7.08
CA ASN A 271 -4.09 15.13 8.11
C ASN A 271 -5.57 14.93 7.72
N TYR A 272 -6.34 14.40 8.67
CA TYR A 272 -7.73 14.00 8.45
C TYR A 272 -8.74 15.14 8.43
N ASN A 273 -8.36 16.39 8.78
CA ASN A 273 -9.21 17.56 8.57
C ASN A 273 -9.21 17.98 7.09
N ARG A 274 -9.67 17.06 6.24
CA ARG A 274 -9.69 17.17 4.79
C ARG A 274 -10.89 16.41 4.24
N PHE A 275 -11.85 17.11 3.66
CA PHE A 275 -13.10 16.53 3.18
C PHE A 275 -13.27 16.79 1.68
N THR A 276 -13.90 15.83 0.99
CA THR A 276 -14.19 15.86 -0.45
C THR A 276 -15.21 16.95 -0.80
N SER A 277 -16.17 17.20 0.09
CA SER A 277 -17.25 18.15 -0.12
C SER A 277 -17.58 18.92 1.15
N ARG A 278 -18.30 20.02 0.98
CA ARG A 278 -18.78 20.84 2.10
C ARG A 278 -19.72 20.03 3.01
N SER A 279 -20.61 19.25 2.39
CA SER A 279 -21.57 18.42 3.12
C SER A 279 -20.88 17.35 3.97
N THR A 280 -19.82 16.70 3.46
CA THR A 280 -19.07 15.71 4.25
C THR A 280 -18.33 16.35 5.42
N CYS A 281 -17.83 17.58 5.26
CA CYS A 281 -17.26 18.38 6.36
C CYS A 281 -18.32 18.85 7.38
N GLU A 282 -19.52 19.24 6.94
CA GLU A 282 -20.55 19.72 7.87
C GLU A 282 -21.11 18.56 8.73
N LYS A 283 -21.33 17.39 8.10
CA LYS A 283 -21.76 16.17 8.79
C LYS A 283 -20.76 15.64 9.82
N SER A 284 -19.47 15.87 9.62
CA SER A 284 -18.42 15.46 10.57
C SER A 284 -18.46 16.23 11.89
N ILE A 285 -19.29 17.27 11.97
CA ILE A 285 -19.44 18.17 13.12
C ILE A 285 -20.79 17.94 13.81
N GLU A 286 -21.83 17.50 13.10
CA GLU A 286 -23.17 17.21 13.67
C GLU A 286 -23.19 16.01 14.63
N THR A 287 -22.09 15.27 14.71
CA THR A 287 -21.90 14.16 15.65
C THR A 287 -21.15 14.56 16.93
N LEU A 288 -20.76 15.84 17.08
CA LEU A 288 -20.24 16.43 18.32
C LEU A 288 -21.37 16.79 19.30
#